data_AF-A0A7V6WGM8-F1
#
_entry.id   AF-A0A7V6WGM8-F1
#
_cell.length_a   1.000
_cell.length_b   1.000
_cell.length_c   1.000
_cell.angle_alpha   90.00
_cell.angle_beta   90.00
_cell.angle_gamma   90.00
#
_symmetry.space_group_name_H-M   'P 1'
#
loop_
_entity.id
_entity.type
_entity.pdbx_description
1 polymer ?
#
loop_
_entity_poly.entity_id
_entity_poly.type
_entity_poly.pdbx_seq_one_letter_code
_entity_poly.pdbx_strand_id
1 'polypeptide(L)'
;MHDVILQGTIDDLRRLLSELDVSTRAWMLLERRDDWFQKEGQEKIIFATFSREVEAEKWDQGCIFDYDSQLRWQRTNGEYRVTFSGTKPLISVLQAADLSLADCEAKEVRYLLWGKKLDNPEEYGIRSDSPVFLELQIPRLLTYPVSAKANRVWLCVREYYSR
;
A
#
# COMPACT_ATOMS: atom_id res chain seq x y z
N MET A 1 -1.56 -23.55 3.55
CA MET A 1 -2.22 -22.53 4.41
C MET A 1 -3.21 -21.82 3.50
N HIS A 2 -4.48 -21.71 3.89
CA HIS A 2 -5.50 -21.10 3.03
C HIS A 2 -5.52 -19.60 3.25
N ASP A 3 -5.43 -18.84 2.17
CA ASP A 3 -5.64 -17.40 2.19
C ASP A 3 -7.11 -17.11 2.51
N VAL A 4 -7.37 -16.03 3.27
CA VAL A 4 -8.72 -15.53 3.56
C VAL A 4 -8.89 -14.13 3.00
N ILE A 5 -10.12 -13.76 2.64
CA ILE A 5 -10.50 -12.37 2.42
C ILE A 5 -11.46 -11.96 3.52
N LEU A 6 -11.12 -10.89 4.23
CA LEU A 6 -11.98 -10.24 5.19
C LEU A 6 -12.35 -8.84 4.69
N GLN A 7 -13.56 -8.39 4.98
CA GLN A 7 -14.03 -7.06 4.63
C GLN A 7 -14.87 -6.46 5.75
N GLY A 8 -14.92 -5.14 5.80
CA GLY A 8 -15.71 -4.43 6.79
C GLY A 8 -15.73 -2.93 6.54
N THR A 9 -16.59 -2.26 7.30
CA THR A 9 -16.60 -0.80 7.42
C THR A 9 -16.29 -0.44 8.86
N ILE A 10 -15.34 0.46 9.06
CA ILE A 10 -14.90 0.89 10.40
C ILE A 10 -14.80 2.41 10.46
N ASP A 11 -14.91 2.96 11.67
CA ASP A 11 -14.72 4.37 11.99
C ASP A 11 -13.31 4.67 12.53
N ASP A 12 -12.69 3.69 13.21
CA ASP A 12 -11.37 3.81 13.82
C ASP A 12 -10.31 2.94 13.13
N LEU A 13 -9.63 3.54 12.14
CA LEU A 13 -8.51 2.89 11.44
C LEU A 13 -7.34 2.58 12.39
N ARG A 14 -7.10 3.39 13.44
CA ARG A 14 -5.98 3.15 14.36
C ARG A 14 -6.19 1.88 15.16
N ARG A 15 -7.42 1.64 15.61
CA ARG A 15 -7.79 0.39 16.28
C ARG A 15 -7.51 -0.82 15.38
N LEU A 16 -7.95 -0.77 14.13
CA LEU A 16 -7.67 -1.83 13.16
C LEU A 16 -6.16 -2.07 12.99
N LEU A 17 -5.37 -1.01 12.81
CA LEU A 17 -3.91 -1.12 12.65
C LEU A 17 -3.21 -1.63 13.91
N SER A 18 -3.79 -1.41 15.10
CA SER A 18 -3.29 -1.97 16.35
C SER A 18 -3.45 -3.49 16.44
N GLU A 19 -4.52 -4.04 15.84
CA GLU A 19 -4.79 -5.48 15.77
C GLU A 19 -3.96 -6.18 14.68
N LEU A 20 -3.38 -5.42 13.75
CA LEU A 20 -2.64 -5.96 12.63
C LEU A 20 -1.30 -6.56 13.07
N ASP A 21 -1.18 -7.89 12.96
CA ASP A 21 0.07 -8.63 13.14
C ASP A 21 0.84 -8.74 11.81
N VAL A 22 1.39 -7.61 11.37
CA VAL A 22 2.25 -7.54 10.18
C VAL A 22 3.70 -7.83 10.52
N SER A 23 4.41 -8.46 9.59
CA SER A 23 5.84 -8.68 9.73
C SER A 23 6.62 -7.36 9.90
N THR A 24 7.80 -7.43 10.50
CA THR A 24 8.74 -6.29 10.60
C THR A 24 9.25 -5.79 9.24
N ARG A 25 8.81 -6.39 8.13
CA ARG A 25 9.16 -6.05 6.75
C ARG A 25 7.94 -5.66 5.90
N ALA A 26 6.85 -5.24 6.53
CA ALA A 26 5.70 -4.72 5.81
C ALA A 26 6.00 -3.37 5.16
N TRP A 27 5.40 -3.15 4.01
CA TRP A 27 5.42 -1.91 3.25
C TRP A 27 4.07 -1.22 3.40
N MET A 28 4.07 0.10 3.24
CA MET A 28 2.84 0.89 3.18
C MET A 28 2.84 1.80 1.95
N LEU A 29 1.69 1.90 1.30
CA LEU A 29 1.35 2.88 0.29
C LEU A 29 0.17 3.70 0.80
N LEU A 30 0.32 5.01 0.93
CA LEU A 30 -0.72 5.91 1.42
C LEU A 30 -1.02 6.97 0.37
N GLU A 31 -2.28 7.28 0.14
CA GLU A 31 -2.71 8.23 -0.90
C GLU A 31 -3.79 9.19 -0.37
N ARG A 32 -3.65 10.47 -0.69
CA ARG A 32 -4.69 11.49 -0.50
C ARG A 32 -5.56 11.57 -1.74
N ARG A 33 -6.85 11.86 -1.55
CA ARG A 33 -7.75 12.20 -2.65
C ARG A 33 -7.27 13.51 -3.26
N ASP A 34 -7.34 13.63 -4.59
CA ASP A 34 -7.14 14.91 -5.25
C ASP A 34 -8.30 15.84 -4.89
N ASP A 35 -8.10 16.67 -3.87
CA ASP A 35 -8.92 17.83 -3.59
C ASP A 35 -8.36 19.08 -4.31
N TRP A 36 -9.25 20.02 -4.60
CA TRP A 36 -8.88 21.26 -5.30
C TRP A 36 -8.16 22.25 -4.36
N PHE A 37 -8.09 21.95 -3.07
CA PHE A 37 -7.50 22.79 -2.01
C PHE A 37 -6.27 22.12 -1.40
N GLN A 38 -5.20 22.03 -2.18
CA GLN A 38 -3.94 21.48 -1.71
C GLN A 38 -3.08 22.57 -1.08
N LYS A 39 -2.58 22.30 0.12
CA LYS A 39 -1.54 23.14 0.72
C LYS A 39 -0.23 22.86 0.01
N GLU A 40 0.50 23.94 -0.32
CA GLU A 40 1.85 23.82 -0.84
C GLU A 40 2.73 22.98 0.10
N GLY A 41 3.46 22.01 -0.46
CA GLY A 41 4.33 21.09 0.30
C GLY A 41 3.63 19.89 0.95
N GLN A 42 2.32 19.70 0.76
CA GLN A 42 1.62 18.52 1.28
C GLN A 42 1.89 17.27 0.42
N GLU A 43 2.39 16.21 1.05
CA GLU A 43 2.58 14.92 0.38
C GLU A 43 1.26 14.29 -0.05
N LYS A 44 1.18 13.89 -1.33
CA LYS A 44 0.00 13.21 -1.92
C LYS A 44 0.05 11.70 -1.81
N ILE A 45 1.27 11.16 -1.84
CA ILE A 45 1.53 9.74 -1.88
C ILE A 45 2.76 9.45 -1.04
N ILE A 46 2.69 8.44 -0.20
CA ILE A 46 3.84 7.90 0.52
C ILE A 46 3.99 6.44 0.14
N PHE A 47 5.20 6.03 -0.23
CA PHE A 47 5.58 4.63 -0.30
C PHE A 47 6.81 4.41 0.59
N ALA A 48 6.67 3.63 1.67
CA ALA A 48 7.70 3.46 2.69
C ALA A 48 7.53 2.15 3.46
N THR A 49 8.51 1.81 4.31
CA THR A 49 8.34 0.74 5.31
C THR A 49 7.21 1.10 6.26
N PHE A 50 6.35 0.14 6.57
CA PHE A 50 5.28 0.35 7.55
C PHE A 50 5.87 0.62 8.94
N SER A 51 5.38 1.71 9.56
CA SER A 51 5.64 2.03 10.96
C SER A 51 4.32 2.33 11.66
N ARG A 52 4.18 1.84 12.90
CA ARG A 52 3.00 2.10 13.74
C ARG A 52 2.89 3.57 14.17
N GLU A 53 3.96 4.35 14.02
CA GLU A 53 3.98 5.78 14.32
C GLU A 53 3.33 6.62 13.21
N VAL A 54 3.05 6.02 12.06
CA VAL A 54 2.45 6.72 10.93
C VAL A 54 0.97 6.97 11.19
N GLU A 55 0.56 8.23 11.05
CA GLU A 55 -0.83 8.69 11.18
C GLU A 55 -1.66 8.33 9.93
N ALA A 56 -1.84 7.02 9.69
CA ALA A 56 -2.53 6.47 8.52
C ALA A 56 -3.98 6.99 8.36
N GLU A 57 -4.65 7.33 9.45
CA GLU A 57 -6.00 7.91 9.43
C GLU A 57 -6.07 9.29 8.76
N LYS A 58 -4.93 9.98 8.63
CA LYS A 58 -4.86 11.26 7.88
C LYS A 58 -4.91 11.06 6.37
N TRP A 59 -4.92 9.82 5.88
CA TRP A 59 -4.89 9.47 4.46
C TRP A 59 -6.25 8.93 4.01
N ASP A 60 -6.63 9.27 2.77
CA ASP A 60 -7.92 8.86 2.22
C ASP A 60 -7.91 7.40 1.77
N GLN A 61 -6.76 6.91 1.32
CA GLN A 61 -6.58 5.53 0.91
C GLN A 61 -5.24 5.04 1.41
N GLY A 62 -5.15 3.72 1.58
CA GLY A 62 -3.87 3.12 1.81
C GLY A 62 -3.89 1.61 1.72
N CYS A 63 -2.69 1.08 1.71
CA CYS A 63 -2.41 -0.33 1.61
C CYS A 63 -1.19 -0.63 2.45
N ILE A 64 -1.31 -1.53 3.41
CA ILE A 64 -0.17 -2.14 4.12
C ILE A 64 -0.05 -3.56 3.64
N PHE A 65 1.13 -3.98 3.23
CA PHE A 65 1.32 -5.29 2.65
C PHE A 65 2.70 -5.87 2.95
N ASP A 66 2.75 -7.18 3.08
CA ASP A 66 3.99 -7.95 3.14
C ASP A 66 3.92 -9.14 2.19
N TYR A 67 4.75 -10.16 2.42
CA TYR A 67 4.79 -11.34 1.55
C TYR A 67 3.53 -12.21 1.65
N ASP A 68 2.86 -12.18 2.81
CA ASP A 68 1.80 -13.12 3.18
C ASP A 68 0.43 -12.46 3.38
N SER A 69 0.38 -11.14 3.36
CA SER A 69 -0.83 -10.39 3.67
C SER A 69 -0.87 -8.99 3.05
N GLN A 70 -2.09 -8.49 2.89
CA GLN A 70 -2.38 -7.14 2.46
C GLN A 70 -3.63 -6.64 3.18
N LEU A 71 -3.56 -5.43 3.72
CA LEU A 71 -4.68 -4.66 4.27
C LEU A 71 -4.84 -3.39 3.43
N ARG A 72 -6.01 -3.21 2.81
CA ARG A 72 -6.36 -2.02 2.03
C ARG A 72 -7.51 -1.28 2.68
N TRP A 73 -7.48 0.04 2.60
CA TRP A 73 -8.61 0.87 3.01
C TRP A 73 -8.87 2.02 2.05
N GLN A 74 -10.12 2.48 2.05
CA GLN A 74 -10.56 3.69 1.38
C GLN A 74 -11.59 4.41 2.25
N ARG A 75 -11.35 5.70 2.51
CA ARG A 75 -12.24 6.58 3.24
C ARG A 75 -13.42 7.02 2.37
N THR A 76 -14.63 6.75 2.83
CA THR A 76 -15.89 7.11 2.18
C THR A 76 -16.86 7.61 3.24
N ASN A 77 -17.36 8.84 3.10
CA ASN A 77 -18.36 9.43 4.01
C ASN A 77 -17.97 9.42 5.50
N GLY A 78 -16.68 9.59 5.80
CA GLY A 78 -16.17 9.62 7.18
C GLY A 78 -15.73 8.26 7.73
N GLU A 79 -16.18 7.17 7.12
CA GLU A 79 -15.82 5.79 7.47
C GLU A 79 -14.73 5.23 6.53
N TYR A 80 -14.12 4.11 6.91
CA TYR A 80 -13.17 3.37 6.10
C TYR A 80 -13.78 2.06 5.65
N ARG A 81 -13.84 1.85 4.33
CA ARG A 81 -14.04 0.52 3.76
C ARG A 81 -12.72 -0.20 3.74
N VAL A 82 -12.66 -1.38 4.34
CA VAL A 82 -11.43 -2.13 4.55
C VAL A 82 -11.56 -3.51 3.93
N THR A 83 -10.48 -3.94 3.27
CA THR A 83 -10.32 -5.31 2.79
C THR A 83 -8.97 -5.84 3.29
N PHE A 84 -8.97 -7.04 3.85
CA PHE A 84 -7.77 -7.80 4.19
C PHE A 84 -7.71 -9.06 3.32
N SER A 85 -6.53 -9.41 2.84
CA SER A 85 -6.26 -10.67 2.14
C SER A 85 -4.93 -11.26 2.61
N GLY A 86 -4.89 -12.54 2.99
CA GLY A 86 -3.63 -13.20 3.39
C GLY A 86 -3.80 -14.45 4.24
N THR A 87 -2.70 -14.95 4.79
CA THR A 87 -2.64 -16.19 5.60
C THR A 87 -2.77 -15.97 7.11
N LYS A 88 -2.67 -14.72 7.59
CA LYS A 88 -2.58 -14.31 9.00
C LYS A 88 -3.90 -13.70 9.53
N PRO A 89 -4.12 -13.62 10.87
CA PRO A 89 -5.34 -14.08 11.53
C PRO A 89 -6.54 -13.13 11.45
N LEU A 90 -7.67 -13.64 12.00
CA LEU A 90 -8.90 -12.93 12.31
C LEU A 90 -8.64 -11.51 12.85
N ILE A 91 -8.88 -10.54 11.99
CA ILE A 91 -9.08 -9.15 12.41
C ILE A 91 -10.51 -9.08 12.95
N SER A 92 -10.67 -8.85 14.25
CA SER A 92 -11.95 -9.03 14.95
C SER A 92 -13.08 -8.14 14.41
N VAL A 93 -12.69 -6.99 13.85
CA VAL A 93 -13.59 -5.98 13.27
C VAL A 93 -13.99 -6.27 11.82
N LEU A 94 -13.38 -7.26 11.16
CA LEU A 94 -13.68 -7.62 9.78
C LEU A 94 -14.41 -8.98 9.71
N GLN A 95 -15.30 -9.11 8.73
CA GLN A 95 -16.05 -10.33 8.48
C GLN A 95 -15.51 -11.03 7.24
N ALA A 96 -15.68 -12.35 7.14
CA ALA A 96 -15.35 -13.06 5.91
C ALA A 96 -16.12 -12.45 4.74
N ALA A 97 -15.43 -12.15 3.64
CA ALA A 97 -16.11 -11.74 2.43
C ALA A 97 -16.93 -12.90 1.87
N ASP A 98 -18.03 -12.57 1.18
CA ASP A 98 -18.80 -13.54 0.37
C ASP A 98 -18.04 -13.83 -0.95
N LEU A 99 -16.76 -14.19 -0.80
CA LEU A 99 -15.83 -14.49 -1.86
C LEU A 99 -14.88 -15.57 -1.35
N SER A 100 -14.97 -16.77 -1.93
CA SER A 100 -14.05 -17.86 -1.65
C SER A 100 -12.85 -17.75 -2.58
N LEU A 101 -11.65 -17.60 -2.01
CA LEU A 101 -10.41 -17.64 -2.80
C LEU A 101 -10.18 -18.97 -3.51
N ALA A 102 -10.81 -20.06 -3.07
CA ALA A 102 -10.77 -21.33 -3.78
C ALA A 102 -11.52 -21.29 -5.12
N ASP A 103 -12.45 -20.35 -5.30
CA ASP A 103 -13.21 -20.14 -6.53
C ASP A 103 -12.57 -19.07 -7.43
N CYS A 104 -11.52 -18.39 -6.95
CA CYS A 104 -10.77 -17.40 -7.70
C CYS A 104 -9.58 -18.03 -8.45
N GLU A 105 -9.28 -17.51 -9.64
CA GLU A 105 -8.03 -17.84 -10.33
C GLU A 105 -6.91 -16.97 -9.76
N ALA A 106 -5.89 -17.61 -9.16
CA ALA A 106 -4.70 -16.93 -8.67
C ALA A 106 -3.65 -16.85 -9.78
N LYS A 107 -3.15 -15.64 -10.05
CA LYS A 107 -2.08 -15.43 -11.02
C LYS A 107 -0.93 -14.66 -10.37
N GLU A 108 0.29 -15.18 -10.54
CA GLU A 108 1.49 -14.43 -10.20
C GLU A 108 1.85 -13.53 -11.38
N VAL A 109 1.76 -12.22 -11.15
CA VAL A 109 2.07 -11.21 -12.16
C VAL A 109 3.31 -10.45 -11.71
N ARG A 110 4.18 -10.14 -12.67
CA ARG A 110 5.37 -9.35 -12.44
C ARG A 110 5.24 -8.05 -13.20
N TYR A 111 5.26 -6.93 -12.48
CA TYR A 111 5.28 -5.61 -13.08
C TYR A 111 6.71 -5.12 -13.15
N LEU A 112 7.12 -4.68 -14.35
CA LEU A 112 8.32 -3.90 -14.50
C LEU A 112 8.00 -2.48 -14.04
N LEU A 113 8.74 -1.95 -13.06
CA LEU A 113 8.61 -0.55 -12.68
C LEU A 113 9.39 0.29 -13.69
N TRP A 114 8.69 1.18 -14.40
CA TRP A 114 9.24 1.96 -15.52
C TRP A 114 9.74 3.30 -15.00
N GLY A 115 10.97 3.34 -14.50
CA GLY A 115 11.58 4.59 -14.08
C GLY A 115 13.08 4.65 -14.28
N LYS A 116 13.63 5.86 -14.37
CA LYS A 116 15.07 6.11 -14.27
C LYS A 116 15.41 6.47 -12.84
N LYS A 117 16.34 5.73 -12.23
CA LYS A 117 16.91 6.11 -10.94
C LYS A 117 17.59 7.48 -11.05
N LEU A 118 17.30 8.38 -10.12
CA LEU A 118 17.96 9.69 -10.05
C LEU A 118 19.28 9.56 -9.28
N ASP A 119 20.35 10.05 -9.87
CA ASP A 119 21.66 10.11 -9.22
C ASP A 119 21.73 11.25 -8.19
N ASN A 120 21.01 12.35 -8.44
CA ASN A 120 20.92 13.52 -7.55
C ASN A 120 19.46 13.99 -7.38
N PRO A 121 18.67 13.39 -6.47
CA PRO A 121 17.27 13.77 -6.25
C PRO A 121 17.08 15.22 -5.76
N GLU A 122 18.08 15.82 -5.13
CA GLU A 122 18.01 17.17 -4.55
C GLU A 122 17.86 18.26 -5.63
N GLU A 123 18.38 18.03 -6.85
CA GLU A 123 18.16 18.91 -8.01
C GLU A 123 16.68 19.06 -8.36
N TYR A 124 15.85 18.12 -7.93
CA TYR A 124 14.40 18.09 -8.10
C TYR A 124 13.65 18.46 -6.82
N GLY A 125 14.36 18.96 -5.80
CA GLY A 125 13.78 19.34 -4.51
C GLY A 125 13.42 18.17 -3.60
N ILE A 126 13.89 16.95 -3.90
CA ILE A 126 13.59 15.76 -3.10
C ILE A 126 14.76 15.43 -2.17
N ARG A 127 14.46 15.29 -0.88
CA ARG A 127 15.37 14.73 0.12
C ARG A 127 14.84 13.36 0.56
N SER A 128 15.61 12.31 0.29
CA SER A 128 15.23 10.93 0.60
C SER A 128 16.48 10.11 0.92
N ASP A 129 16.44 9.35 2.02
CA ASP A 129 17.48 8.38 2.38
C ASP A 129 17.40 7.08 1.55
N SER A 130 16.36 6.94 0.72
CA SER A 130 16.12 5.81 -0.18
C SER A 130 16.28 6.20 -1.66
N PRO A 131 16.62 5.24 -2.54
CA PRO A 131 16.69 5.48 -3.98
C PRO A 131 15.39 6.07 -4.56
N VAL A 132 15.52 7.14 -5.35
CA VAL A 132 14.40 7.82 -6.02
C VAL A 132 14.37 7.45 -7.50
N PHE A 133 13.18 7.15 -8.03
CA PHE A 133 12.96 6.84 -9.44
C PHE A 133 11.98 7.84 -10.07
N LEU A 134 12.28 8.25 -11.30
CA LEU A 134 11.43 9.11 -12.14
C LEU A 134 10.70 8.26 -13.18
N GLU A 135 9.36 8.24 -13.17
CA GLU A 135 8.53 7.49 -14.13
C GLU A 135 7.84 8.40 -15.17
N LEU A 136 7.67 7.88 -16.40
CA LEU A 136 7.08 8.58 -17.56
C LEU A 136 5.59 8.22 -17.74
N GLN A 137 4.73 8.68 -16.84
CA GLN A 137 3.30 8.91 -17.16
C GLN A 137 2.76 9.99 -16.22
N ILE A 138 2.92 11.25 -16.64
CA ILE A 138 3.00 12.43 -15.75
C ILE A 138 4.22 12.25 -14.82
N PRO A 139 5.23 13.14 -14.79
CA PRO A 139 6.40 12.95 -13.95
C PRO A 139 5.98 12.88 -12.48
N ARG A 140 5.84 11.65 -11.98
CA ARG A 140 5.56 11.32 -10.59
C ARG A 140 6.84 10.73 -10.05
N LEU A 141 7.35 11.36 -8.99
CA LEU A 141 8.57 10.93 -8.32
C LEU A 141 8.15 9.95 -7.23
N LEU A 142 8.60 8.71 -7.35
CA LEU A 142 8.27 7.62 -6.44
C LEU A 142 9.54 7.11 -5.76
N THR A 143 9.46 6.94 -4.44
CA THR A 143 10.55 6.38 -3.63
C THR A 143 10.24 4.92 -3.36
N TYR A 144 11.07 4.01 -3.89
CA TYR A 144 10.95 2.58 -3.62
C TYR A 144 11.99 2.17 -2.57
N PRO A 145 11.60 1.48 -1.50
CA PRO A 145 12.49 1.11 -0.40
C PRO A 145 13.27 -0.17 -0.70
N VAL A 146 14.03 -0.14 -1.80
CA VAL A 146 14.86 -1.24 -2.28
C VAL A 146 16.33 -0.99 -1.96
N SER A 147 17.01 -1.96 -1.37
CA SER A 147 18.40 -1.82 -0.88
C SER A 147 19.48 -1.87 -1.98
N ALA A 148 19.12 -2.17 -3.22
CA ALA A 148 20.08 -2.43 -4.30
C ALA A 148 20.41 -1.19 -5.16
N LYS A 149 21.66 -1.09 -5.62
CA LYS A 149 22.06 -0.19 -6.73
C LYS A 149 21.57 -0.75 -8.07
N ALA A 150 20.27 -0.96 -8.22
CA ALA A 150 19.66 -1.47 -9.44
C ALA A 150 18.97 -0.33 -10.21
N ASN A 151 19.09 -0.35 -11.54
CA ASN A 151 18.40 0.59 -12.43
C ASN A 151 16.96 0.16 -12.74
N ARG A 152 16.61 -1.09 -12.43
CA ARG A 152 15.29 -1.69 -12.67
C ARG A 152 14.96 -2.62 -11.52
N VAL A 153 13.71 -2.58 -11.07
CA VAL A 153 13.18 -3.47 -10.04
C VAL A 153 11.87 -4.09 -10.52
N TRP A 154 11.61 -5.30 -10.07
CA TRP A 154 10.36 -6.01 -10.35
C TRP A 154 9.50 -5.99 -9.09
N LEU A 155 8.23 -5.62 -9.25
CA LEU A 155 7.21 -5.83 -8.23
C LEU A 155 6.49 -7.14 -8.56
N CYS A 156 6.63 -8.14 -7.70
CA CYS A 156 5.88 -9.39 -7.78
C CYS A 156 4.58 -9.24 -6.99
N VAL A 157 3.44 -9.41 -7.66
CA VAL A 157 2.11 -9.30 -7.04
C VAL A 157 1.37 -10.62 -7.27
N ARG A 158 0.66 -11.07 -6.25
CA ARG A 158 -0.32 -12.15 -6.36
C ARG A 158 -1.70 -11.52 -6.45
N GLU A 159 -2.38 -11.74 -7.57
CA GLU A 159 -3.71 -11.19 -7.84
C GLU A 159 -4.76 -12.31 -7.82
N TYR A 160 -5.95 -11.99 -7.32
CA TYR A 160 -7.11 -12.89 -7.28
C TYR A 160 -8.22 -12.29 -8.14
N TYR A 161 -8.73 -13.06 -9.09
CA TYR A 161 -9.81 -12.64 -9.99
C TYR A 161 -11.08 -13.44 -9.70
N SER A 162 -12.17 -12.73 -9.38
CA SER A 162 -13.52 -13.31 -9.38
C SER A 162 -14.03 -13.43 -10.82
N ARG A 163 -14.65 -14.57 -11.16
CA ARG A 163 -15.34 -14.72 -12.45
C ARG A 163 -16.69 -14.02 -12.46
#